data_AF-A0A2E4EHT5-F1
#
_entry.id   AF-A0A2E4EHT5-F1
#
_cell.length_a   1.000
_cell.length_b   1.000
_cell.length_c   1.000
_cell.angle_alpha   90.00
_cell.angle_beta   90.00
_cell.angle_gamma   90.00
#
_symmetry.space_group_name_H-M   'P 1'
#
loop_
_entity.id
_entity.type
_entity.pdbx_description
1 polymer ?
#
loop_
_entity_poly.entity_id
_entity_poly.type
_entity_poly.pdbx_seq_one_letter_code
_entity_poly.pdbx_strand_id
1 'polypeptide(L)'
;MFGGLFGGSDKAMHPAWIQLSGLDQLNKIKEDSYQKTQVLFKHSTRCPTSTMAYSRLENGWDKKSDVADFHYLDLIRYRDVSNEIANMFSVRHESPQLLVIKNGVCELNASHNQVSVDLVR
;
A
#
# COMPACT_ATOMS: atom_id res chain seq x y z
N MET A 1 25.78 3.53 -28.87
CA MET A 1 26.08 2.73 -27.67
C MET A 1 25.11 3.14 -26.57
N PHE A 2 23.97 2.44 -26.44
CA PHE A 2 23.03 2.71 -25.35
C PHE A 2 23.41 1.80 -24.18
N GLY A 3 24.28 2.31 -23.31
CA GLY A 3 24.68 1.66 -22.06
C GLY A 3 23.54 1.73 -21.06
N GLY A 4 23.18 0.57 -20.50
CA GLY A 4 22.03 0.38 -19.64
C GLY A 4 22.03 1.21 -18.36
N LEU A 5 20.82 1.55 -17.92
CA LEU A 5 20.49 2.03 -16.60
C LEU A 5 19.36 1.15 -16.05
N PHE A 6 19.73 -0.03 -15.56
CA PHE A 6 18.87 -0.80 -14.66
C PHE A 6 19.70 -1.16 -13.43
N GLY A 7 20.02 -0.14 -12.64
CA GLY A 7 20.40 -0.30 -11.24
C GLY A 7 19.12 -0.22 -10.41
N GLY A 8 18.35 -1.30 -10.37
CA GLY A 8 17.22 -1.44 -9.46
C GLY A 8 17.74 -1.72 -8.06
N SER A 9 18.21 -0.71 -7.35
CA SER A 9 18.31 -0.80 -5.90
C SER A 9 16.88 -0.91 -5.37
N ASP A 10 16.57 -1.93 -4.58
CA ASP A 10 15.32 -2.02 -3.83
C ASP A 10 15.24 -0.79 -2.92
N LYS A 11 14.66 0.29 -3.43
CA LYS A 11 14.46 1.50 -2.66
C LYS A 11 13.39 1.15 -1.62
N ALA A 12 13.68 1.40 -0.35
CA ALA A 12 12.71 1.24 0.72
C ALA A 12 11.63 2.31 0.59
N MET A 13 10.40 2.01 1.02
CA MET A 13 9.28 2.97 0.87
C MET A 13 9.61 4.21 1.68
N HIS A 14 9.12 5.35 1.21
CA HIS A 14 9.29 6.59 1.93
C HIS A 14 9.00 6.38 3.43
N PRO A 15 9.88 6.82 4.36
CA PRO A 15 9.85 6.39 5.78
C PRO A 15 8.58 6.77 6.56
N ALA A 16 7.75 7.64 6.00
CA ALA A 16 6.42 7.94 6.53
C ALA A 16 5.42 6.80 6.35
N TRP A 17 5.68 5.85 5.44
CA TRP A 17 4.88 4.65 5.28
C TRP A 17 5.29 3.62 6.33
N ILE A 18 4.33 3.24 7.16
CA ILE A 18 4.50 2.25 8.20
C ILE A 18 4.53 0.87 7.56
N GLN A 19 5.55 0.08 7.85
CA GLN A 19 5.61 -1.28 7.34
C GLN A 19 4.56 -2.17 8.05
N LEU A 20 3.69 -2.77 7.25
CA LEU A 20 2.76 -3.82 7.67
C LEU A 20 3.41 -5.18 7.44
N SER A 21 3.51 -5.97 8.49
CA SER A 21 4.25 -7.24 8.51
C SER A 21 3.61 -8.32 9.39
N GLY A 22 2.60 -7.97 10.19
CA GLY A 22 1.89 -8.91 11.07
C GLY A 22 0.39 -8.65 11.16
N LEU A 23 -0.35 -9.65 11.62
CA LEU A 23 -1.81 -9.59 11.76
C LEU A 23 -2.27 -8.65 12.88
N ASP A 24 -1.50 -8.52 13.96
CA ASP A 24 -1.83 -7.59 15.05
C ASP A 24 -1.86 -6.14 14.58
N GLN A 25 -0.93 -5.77 13.69
CA GLN A 25 -0.92 -4.46 13.05
C GLN A 25 -2.17 -4.26 12.18
N LEU A 26 -2.63 -5.32 11.48
CA LEU A 26 -3.83 -5.26 10.65
C LEU A 26 -5.11 -5.02 11.47
N ASN A 27 -5.24 -5.70 12.61
CA ASN A 27 -6.34 -5.44 13.55
C ASN A 27 -6.31 -4.00 14.06
N LYS A 28 -5.13 -3.52 14.45
CA LYS A 28 -4.94 -2.14 14.88
C LYS A 28 -5.30 -1.13 13.78
N ILE A 29 -4.95 -1.38 12.53
CA ILE A 29 -5.34 -0.55 11.39
C ILE A 29 -6.87 -0.46 11.28
N LYS A 30 -7.58 -1.58 11.44
CA LYS A 30 -9.05 -1.55 11.41
C LYS A 30 -9.61 -0.71 12.56
N GLU A 31 -9.07 -0.82 13.77
CA GLU A 31 -9.49 -0.02 14.93
C GLU A 31 -9.16 1.46 14.76
N ASP A 32 -7.96 1.79 14.34
CA ASP A 32 -7.51 3.18 14.14
C ASP A 32 -8.33 3.87 13.02
N SER A 33 -8.87 3.10 12.07
CA SER A 33 -9.73 3.62 10.99
C SER A 33 -11.03 4.29 11.47
N TYR A 34 -11.45 4.05 12.71
CA TYR A 34 -12.60 4.76 13.32
C TYR A 34 -12.25 6.17 13.79
N GLN A 35 -10.96 6.49 13.95
CA GLN A 35 -10.49 7.80 14.40
C GLN A 35 -9.82 8.58 13.27
N LYS A 36 -9.04 7.89 12.44
CA LYS A 36 -8.27 8.48 11.35
C LYS A 36 -8.23 7.53 10.16
N THR A 37 -8.44 8.04 8.95
CA THR A 37 -8.35 7.25 7.72
C THR A 37 -7.06 6.45 7.68
N GLN A 38 -7.15 5.18 7.30
CA GLN A 38 -5.99 4.30 7.16
C GLN A 38 -5.86 3.87 5.71
N VAL A 39 -4.63 3.87 5.19
CA VAL A 39 -4.35 3.59 3.79
C VAL A 39 -3.41 2.41 3.70
N LEU A 40 -3.79 1.37 2.98
CA LEU A 40 -3.00 0.16 2.80
C LEU A 40 -2.52 0.06 1.36
N PHE A 41 -1.23 -0.11 1.14
CA PHE A 41 -0.67 -0.43 -0.17
C PHE A 41 -0.02 -1.82 -0.15
N LYS A 42 -0.53 -2.72 -1.00
CA LYS A 42 -0.03 -4.09 -1.18
C LYS A 42 0.89 -4.12 -2.40
N HIS A 43 2.18 -4.26 -2.16
CA HIS A 43 3.20 -4.30 -3.20
C HIS A 43 3.73 -5.71 -3.39
N SER A 44 3.74 -6.18 -4.64
CA SER A 44 4.47 -7.38 -5.04
C SER A 44 5.82 -6.97 -5.62
N THR A 45 6.90 -7.24 -4.89
CA THR A 45 8.28 -6.91 -5.28
C THR A 45 8.77 -7.64 -6.54
N ARG A 46 8.01 -8.63 -7.02
CA ARG A 46 8.32 -9.42 -8.22
C ARG A 46 7.45 -9.08 -9.44
N CYS A 47 6.58 -8.08 -9.34
CA CYS A 47 5.68 -7.68 -10.42
C CYS A 47 6.05 -6.29 -10.94
N PRO A 48 6.49 -6.14 -12.21
CA PRO A 48 6.89 -4.84 -12.76
C PRO A 48 5.81 -3.75 -12.64
N THR A 49 4.55 -4.09 -12.87
CA THR A 49 3.42 -3.16 -12.69
C THR A 49 3.30 -2.69 -11.24
N SER A 50 3.59 -3.57 -10.27
CA SER A 50 3.58 -3.22 -8.85
C SER A 50 4.74 -2.30 -8.49
N THR A 51 5.93 -2.55 -9.03
CA THR A 51 7.10 -1.66 -8.88
C THR A 51 6.83 -0.28 -9.46
N MET A 52 6.17 -0.20 -10.63
CA MET A 52 5.77 1.07 -11.23
C MET A 52 4.77 1.83 -10.36
N ALA A 53 3.74 1.16 -9.82
CA ALA A 53 2.78 1.78 -8.91
C ALA A 53 3.44 2.27 -7.62
N TYR A 54 4.33 1.46 -7.05
CA TYR A 54 5.15 1.82 -5.90
C TYR A 54 5.95 3.11 -6.15
N SER A 55 6.67 3.19 -7.27
CA SER A 55 7.46 4.39 -7.60
C SER A 55 6.59 5.62 -7.82
N ARG A 56 5.37 5.46 -8.35
CA ARG A 56 4.42 6.58 -8.50
C ARG A 56 3.94 7.09 -7.15
N LEU A 57 3.60 6.20 -6.22
CA LEU A 57 3.21 6.57 -4.86
C LEU A 57 4.37 7.26 -4.14
N GLU A 58 5.58 6.72 -4.24
CA GLU A 58 6.76 7.31 -3.59
C GLU A 58 7.06 8.72 -4.11
N ASN A 59 7.01 8.93 -5.44
CA ASN A 59 7.31 10.23 -6.04
C ASN A 59 6.17 11.25 -5.89
N GLY A 60 4.92 10.79 -5.80
CA GLY A 60 3.74 11.63 -5.63
C GLY A 60 3.42 11.97 -4.17
N TRP A 61 4.07 11.30 -3.22
CA TRP A 61 3.80 11.48 -1.79
C TRP A 61 4.26 12.86 -1.27
N ASP A 62 3.36 13.59 -0.63
CA ASP A 62 3.70 14.79 0.14
C ASP A 62 3.72 14.47 1.64
N LYS A 63 4.82 14.80 2.31
CA LYS A 63 5.09 14.53 3.73
C LYS A 63 4.09 15.16 4.69
N LYS A 64 3.25 16.10 4.22
CA LYS A 64 2.33 16.90 5.06
C LYS A 64 0.92 16.33 5.21
N SER A 65 0.63 15.16 4.66
CA SER A 65 -0.71 14.59 4.69
C SER A 65 -1.06 14.03 6.08
N ASP A 66 -1.53 14.88 6.99
CA ASP A 66 -2.10 14.47 8.29
C ASP A 66 -3.51 13.88 8.18
N VAL A 67 -4.01 13.70 6.95
CA VAL A 67 -5.38 13.22 6.68
C VAL A 67 -5.54 11.70 6.82
N ALA A 68 -4.44 10.95 6.79
CA ALA A 68 -4.46 9.49 6.90
C ALA A 68 -3.12 8.93 7.40
N ASP A 69 -3.13 7.71 7.93
CA ASP A 69 -1.91 6.95 8.18
C ASP A 69 -1.70 5.92 7.06
N PHE A 70 -0.46 5.80 6.60
CA PHE A 70 -0.11 5.07 5.39
C PHE A 70 0.70 3.83 5.74
N HIS A 71 0.26 2.69 5.22
CA HIS A 71 0.83 1.39 5.51
C HIS A 71 1.25 0.70 4.23
N TYR A 72 2.43 0.10 4.26
CA TYR A 72 3.03 -0.61 3.13
C TYR A 72 3.22 -2.08 3.48
N LEU A 73 2.74 -2.98 2.62
CA LEU A 73 2.92 -4.42 2.74
C LEU A 73 3.74 -4.96 1.57
N ASP A 74 4.88 -5.60 1.88
CA ASP A 74 5.54 -6.51 0.94
C ASP A 74 4.77 -7.83 0.89
N LEU A 75 3.91 -7.95 -0.11
CA LEU A 75 3.01 -9.09 -0.30
C LEU A 75 3.78 -10.40 -0.53
N ILE A 76 4.96 -10.36 -1.15
CA ILE A 76 5.74 -11.57 -1.42
C ILE A 76 6.27 -12.16 -0.11
N ARG A 77 6.66 -11.31 0.84
CA ARG A 77 7.15 -11.73 2.16
C ARG A 77 6.02 -12.06 3.14
N TYR A 78 4.90 -11.36 3.07
CA TYR A 78 3.82 -11.42 4.05
C TYR A 78 2.48 -11.81 3.42
N ARG A 79 2.46 -12.96 2.73
CA ARG A 79 1.28 -13.46 2.01
C ARG A 79 0.06 -13.64 2.90
N ASP A 80 0.26 -14.14 4.12
CA ASP A 80 -0.83 -14.39 5.06
C ASP A 80 -1.51 -13.09 5.47
N VAL A 81 -0.72 -12.05 5.77
CA VAL A 81 -1.24 -10.70 6.04
C VAL A 81 -1.97 -10.14 4.81
N SER A 82 -1.42 -10.36 3.61
CA SER A 82 -2.06 -9.93 2.36
C SER A 82 -3.40 -10.61 2.11
N ASN A 83 -3.52 -11.90 2.43
CA ASN A 83 -4.77 -12.64 2.31
C ASN A 83 -5.77 -12.18 3.36
N GLU A 84 -5.30 -11.93 4.59
CA GLU A 84 -6.18 -11.46 5.66
C GLU A 84 -6.72 -10.05 5.40
N ILE A 85 -5.95 -9.15 4.78
CA ILE A 85 -6.47 -7.86 4.29
C ILE A 85 -7.68 -8.06 3.37
N ALA A 86 -7.59 -9.02 2.43
CA ALA A 86 -8.66 -9.30 1.49
C ALA A 86 -9.92 -9.83 2.20
N ASN A 87 -9.74 -10.75 3.15
CA ASN A 87 -10.81 -11.29 3.97
C ASN A 87 -11.46 -10.21 4.85
N MET A 88 -10.65 -9.53 5.67
CA MET A 88 -11.09 -8.58 6.69
C MET A 88 -11.88 -7.41 6.11
N PHE A 89 -11.48 -6.92 4.94
CA PHE A 89 -12.13 -5.78 4.29
C PHE A 89 -13.06 -6.20 3.15
N SER A 90 -13.30 -7.51 2.97
CA SER A 90 -14.20 -8.05 1.94
C SER A 90 -13.87 -7.55 0.53
N VAL A 91 -12.58 -7.48 0.20
CA VAL A 91 -12.08 -7.08 -1.12
C VAL A 91 -11.39 -8.25 -1.81
N ARG A 92 -11.40 -8.26 -3.15
CA ARG A 92 -10.58 -9.21 -3.91
C ARG A 92 -9.10 -8.92 -3.66
N HIS A 93 -8.32 -9.98 -3.47
CA HIS A 93 -6.86 -9.88 -3.43
C HIS A 93 -6.32 -9.46 -4.79
N GLU A 94 -5.60 -8.34 -4.84
CA GLU A 94 -4.94 -7.81 -6.04
C GLU A 94 -3.52 -7.32 -5.68
N SER A 95 -2.65 -7.18 -6.69
CA SER A 95 -1.37 -6.47 -6.55
C SER A 95 -0.87 -5.88 -7.88
N PRO A 96 -0.44 -4.60 -7.93
CA PRO A 96 -0.49 -3.63 -6.84
C PRO A 96 -1.94 -3.31 -6.45
N GLN A 97 -2.17 -3.01 -5.17
CA GLN A 97 -3.50 -2.66 -4.66
C GLN A 97 -3.38 -1.60 -3.57
N LEU A 98 -4.18 -0.54 -3.66
CA LEU A 98 -4.31 0.53 -2.69
C LEU A 98 -5.73 0.50 -2.11
N LEU A 99 -5.84 0.47 -0.79
CA LEU A 99 -7.11 0.46 -0.07
C LEU A 99 -7.18 1.68 0.84
N VAL A 100 -8.33 2.33 0.87
CA VAL A 100 -8.66 3.36 1.88
C VAL A 100 -9.67 2.76 2.84
N ILE A 101 -9.30 2.70 4.11
CA ILE A 101 -10.07 2.12 5.20
C ILE A 101 -10.56 3.25 6.11
N LYS A 102 -11.88 3.29 6.34
CA LYS A 102 -12.53 4.21 7.28
C LYS A 102 -13.64 3.48 8.00
N ASN A 103 -13.84 3.79 9.28
CA ASN A 103 -14.91 3.21 10.10
C ASN A 103 -14.97 1.67 10.02
N GLY A 104 -13.80 1.03 9.98
CA GLY A 104 -13.66 -0.43 9.94
C GLY A 104 -13.94 -1.09 8.59
N VAL A 105 -14.22 -0.32 7.53
CA VAL A 105 -14.55 -0.84 6.19
C VAL A 105 -13.66 -0.23 5.10
N CYS A 106 -13.56 -0.92 3.96
CA CYS A 106 -12.86 -0.38 2.79
C CYS A 106 -13.82 0.47 1.95
N GLU A 107 -13.58 1.78 1.90
CA GLU A 107 -14.37 2.72 1.08
C GLU A 107 -13.85 2.80 -0.36
N LEU A 108 -12.55 2.64 -0.54
CA LEU A 108 -11.90 2.69 -1.85
C LEU A 108 -10.94 1.52 -2.02
N ASN A 109 -11.02 0.89 -3.19
CA ASN A 109 -10.12 -0.17 -3.62
C ASN A 109 -9.69 0.10 -5.06
N ALA A 110 -8.40 0.42 -5.26
CA ALA A 110 -7.79 0.63 -6.56
C ALA A 110 -6.66 -0.36 -6.78
N SER A 111 -6.59 -0.98 -7.96
CA SER A 111 -5.51 -1.91 -8.30
C SER A 111 -4.81 -1.54 -9.62
N HIS A 112 -3.63 -2.11 -9.85
CA HIS A 112 -2.87 -1.95 -11.09
C HIS A 112 -2.68 -0.47 -11.49
N ASN A 113 -3.20 -0.08 -12.66
CA ASN A 113 -3.06 1.26 -13.21
C ASN A 113 -3.90 2.32 -12.47
N GLN A 114 -4.85 1.90 -11.65
CA GLN A 114 -5.70 2.80 -10.88
C GLN A 114 -5.01 3.31 -9.62
N VAL A 115 -3.92 2.68 -9.17
CA VAL A 115 -3.18 3.13 -7.99
C VAL A 115 -2.57 4.51 -8.25
N SER A 116 -3.03 5.51 -7.49
CA SER A 116 -2.54 6.88 -7.50
C SER A 116 -2.58 7.48 -6.10
N VAL A 117 -1.65 8.41 -5.82
CA VAL A 117 -1.63 9.20 -4.58
C VAL A 117 -2.84 10.14 -4.48
N ASP A 118 -3.40 10.56 -5.61
CA ASP A 118 -4.55 11.47 -5.66
C ASP A 118 -5.83 10.87 -5.10
N LEU A 119 -5.88 9.54 -4.97
CA LEU A 119 -7.02 8.84 -4.36
C LEU A 119 -7.12 9.06 -2.85
N VAL A 120 -6.10 9.67 -2.25
CA VAL A 120 -5.94 9.84 -0.80
C VAL A 120 -5.72 11.30 -0.41
N ARG A 121 -5.90 12.23 -1.35
CA ARG A 121 -5.74 13.68 -1.14
C ARG A 121 -7.06 14.36 -0.83
#